data_AF-A0A7T8KM35-F1
#
_entry.id   AF-A0A7T8KM35-F1
#
_cell.length_a   1.000
_cell.length_b   1.000
_cell.length_c   1.000
_cell.angle_alpha   90.00
_cell.angle_beta   90.00
_cell.angle_gamma   90.00
#
_symmetry.space_group_name_H-M   'P 1'
#
loop_
_entity.id
_entity.type
_entity.pdbx_description
1 polymer ?
#
loop_
_entity_poly.entity_id
_entity_poly.type
_entity_poly.pdbx_seq_one_letter_code
_entity_poly.pdbx_strand_id
1 'polypeptide(L)'
;MHLTAPLMRQFCVAKNFKEHEGSRINSFHFSWDGLSLISSSEDDQILIYDRRVNSQKYGVDLIHFTHASNAALHASTKRDDALRYLSLHDNKFIRYFAGHSKRVTSLDLSPEDDTFISGKKEEEEERDTRGRKERYNQINYSFHGGAKINSIPPWTKDDLNPS
;
A
#
# COMPACT_ATOMS: atom_id res chain seq x y z
N MET A 1 -9.22 -23.47 12.60
CA MET A 1 -7.83 -23.93 12.78
C MET A 1 -7.21 -23.14 13.92
N HIS A 2 -6.50 -23.76 14.84
CA HIS A 2 -5.75 -23.04 15.87
C HIS A 2 -4.27 -23.11 15.52
N LEU A 3 -3.62 -21.97 15.32
CA LEU A 3 -2.17 -21.93 15.16
C LEU A 3 -1.54 -22.30 16.51
N THR A 4 -0.67 -23.32 16.53
CA THR A 4 0.08 -23.72 17.72
C THR A 4 1.58 -23.57 17.45
N ALA A 5 2.37 -23.31 18.50
CA ALA A 5 3.82 -23.16 18.35
C ALA A 5 4.50 -24.39 17.69
N PRO A 6 4.11 -25.65 17.98
CA PRO A 6 4.62 -26.81 17.26
C PRO A 6 4.29 -26.79 15.76
N LEU A 7 3.10 -26.35 15.37
CA LEU A 7 2.68 -26.25 13.97
C LEU A 7 3.47 -25.19 13.21
N MET A 8 3.70 -24.02 13.82
CA MET A 8 4.47 -22.94 13.18
C MET A 8 5.93 -23.36 12.90
N ARG A 9 6.50 -24.23 13.75
CA ARG A 9 7.85 -24.78 13.54
C ARG A 9 7.95 -25.74 12.34
N GLN A 10 6.82 -26.22 11.82
CA GLN A 10 6.77 -27.09 10.64
C GLN A 10 6.66 -26.30 9.34
N PHE A 11 6.51 -24.98 9.39
CA PHE A 11 6.45 -24.16 8.18
C PHE A 11 7.77 -24.26 7.42
N CYS A 12 7.65 -24.54 6.14
CA CYS A 12 8.75 -24.62 5.20
C CYS A 12 8.45 -23.75 3.96
N VAL A 13 9.46 -23.51 3.15
CA VAL A 13 9.28 -22.78 1.89
C VAL A 13 8.42 -23.61 0.95
N ALA A 14 7.19 -23.16 0.71
CA ALA A 14 6.27 -23.83 -0.19
C ALA A 14 6.57 -23.51 -1.67
N LYS A 15 6.93 -22.26 -1.98
CA LYS A 15 7.22 -21.79 -3.33
C LYS A 15 8.19 -20.62 -3.31
N ASN A 16 9.04 -20.51 -4.33
CA ASN A 16 9.96 -19.40 -4.54
C ASN A 16 9.64 -18.74 -5.89
N PHE A 17 9.38 -17.44 -5.85
CA PHE A 17 9.01 -16.61 -7.00
C PHE A 17 10.23 -15.77 -7.41
N LYS A 18 10.71 -15.93 -8.65
CA LYS A 18 11.92 -15.28 -9.19
C LYS A 18 11.63 -14.34 -10.36
N GLU A 19 10.37 -13.97 -10.54
CA GLU A 19 9.89 -13.27 -11.73
C GLU A 19 10.29 -11.79 -11.74
N HIS A 20 10.62 -11.20 -10.59
CA HIS A 20 11.25 -9.87 -10.52
C HIS A 20 12.77 -10.05 -10.69
N GLU A 21 13.26 -9.89 -11.92
CA GLU A 21 14.62 -10.23 -12.40
C GLU A 21 15.74 -9.46 -11.68
N GLY A 22 16.01 -9.80 -10.41
CA GLY A 22 17.01 -9.12 -9.59
C GLY A 22 16.56 -7.76 -9.02
N SER A 23 15.32 -7.35 -9.27
CA SER A 23 14.73 -6.16 -8.68
C SER A 23 14.16 -6.44 -7.29
N ARG A 24 14.21 -5.45 -6.41
CA ARG A 24 13.69 -5.57 -5.05
C ARG A 24 12.17 -5.45 -5.05
N ILE A 25 11.52 -6.41 -4.40
CA ILE A 25 10.08 -6.34 -4.10
C ILE A 25 9.88 -5.31 -2.98
N ASN A 26 9.04 -4.30 -3.24
CA ASN A 26 8.73 -3.26 -2.26
C ASN A 26 7.46 -3.58 -1.45
N SER A 27 6.50 -4.30 -2.03
CA SER A 27 5.23 -4.63 -1.39
C SER A 27 4.59 -5.87 -2.03
N PHE A 28 3.75 -6.57 -1.26
CA PHE A 28 2.96 -7.71 -1.71
C PHE A 28 1.66 -7.83 -0.90
N HIS A 29 0.63 -8.44 -1.48
CA HIS A 29 -0.67 -8.64 -0.84
C HIS A 29 -1.38 -9.88 -1.36
N PHE A 30 -2.02 -10.64 -0.47
CA PHE A 30 -2.87 -11.77 -0.85
C PHE A 30 -4.28 -11.28 -1.19
N SER A 31 -4.96 -11.97 -2.11
CA SER A 31 -6.38 -11.74 -2.34
C SER A 31 -7.19 -12.24 -1.14
N TRP A 32 -8.42 -11.74 -0.99
CA TRP A 32 -9.32 -12.10 0.11
C TRP A 32 -9.69 -13.58 0.17
N ASP A 33 -9.72 -14.25 -0.99
CA ASP A 33 -9.91 -15.69 -1.10
C ASP A 33 -8.63 -16.50 -0.81
N GLY A 34 -7.47 -15.83 -0.65
CA GLY A 34 -6.16 -16.45 -0.44
C GLY A 34 -5.58 -17.16 -1.66
N LEU A 35 -6.22 -17.07 -2.83
CA LEU A 35 -5.83 -17.82 -4.03
C LEU A 35 -4.77 -17.11 -4.88
N SER A 36 -4.71 -15.78 -4.80
CA SER A 36 -3.82 -14.95 -5.59
C SER A 36 -2.88 -14.12 -4.71
N LEU A 37 -1.69 -13.86 -5.23
CA LEU A 37 -0.71 -12.95 -4.65
C LEU A 37 -0.40 -11.88 -5.69
N ILE A 38 -0.48 -10.62 -5.27
CA ILE A 38 0.03 -9.48 -6.03
C ILE A 38 1.31 -8.98 -5.38
N SER A 39 2.28 -8.58 -6.19
CA SER A 39 3.52 -7.97 -5.72
C SER A 39 3.94 -6.83 -6.63
N SER A 40 4.64 -5.86 -6.04
CA SER A 40 5.22 -4.73 -6.74
C SER A 40 6.71 -4.63 -6.48
N SER A 41 7.42 -4.11 -7.47
CA SER A 41 8.87 -4.09 -7.50
C SER A 41 9.40 -2.72 -7.92
N GLU A 42 10.66 -2.44 -7.57
CA GLU A 42 11.37 -1.19 -7.92
C GLU A 42 11.55 -0.97 -9.43
N ASP A 43 11.38 -2.01 -10.25
CA ASP A 43 11.36 -1.95 -11.73
C ASP A 43 9.99 -1.54 -12.32
N ASP A 44 9.10 -1.04 -11.46
CA ASP A 44 7.72 -0.63 -11.76
C ASP A 44 6.82 -1.74 -12.32
N GLN A 45 7.21 -3.01 -12.13
CA GLN A 45 6.39 -4.15 -12.49
C GLN A 45 5.47 -4.56 -11.34
N ILE A 46 4.26 -4.95 -11.74
CA ILE A 46 3.28 -5.62 -10.90
C ILE A 46 3.21 -7.07 -11.35
N LEU A 47 3.35 -8.01 -10.42
CA LEU A 47 3.22 -9.43 -10.69
C LEU A 47 2.02 -9.99 -9.93
N ILE A 48 1.11 -10.65 -10.65
CA ILE A 48 -0.06 -11.35 -10.11
C ILE A 48 0.10 -12.84 -10.40
N TYR A 49 0.53 -13.64 -9.42
CA TYR A 49 0.61 -15.10 -9.50
C TYR A 49 1.14 -15.67 -10.85
N ASP A 50 2.22 -15.10 -11.40
CA ASP A 50 2.85 -15.42 -12.72
C ASP A 50 2.36 -14.60 -13.94
N ARG A 51 1.52 -13.59 -13.75
CA ARG A 51 1.14 -12.63 -14.79
C ARG A 51 1.73 -11.25 -14.52
N ARG A 52 2.50 -10.71 -15.47
CA ARG A 52 3.07 -9.36 -15.39
C ARG A 52 2.07 -8.30 -15.86
N VAL A 53 2.01 -7.21 -15.11
CA VAL A 53 1.25 -5.99 -15.38
C VAL A 53 2.21 -4.81 -15.22
N ASN A 54 2.30 -3.95 -16.21
CA ASN A 54 3.30 -2.88 -16.23
C ASN A 54 2.70 -1.56 -15.69
N SER A 55 3.39 -0.92 -14.72
CA SER A 55 3.03 0.40 -14.18
C SER A 55 4.06 1.50 -14.50
N GLN A 56 4.91 1.33 -15.53
CA GLN A 56 6.01 2.24 -15.89
C GLN A 56 5.67 3.73 -15.97
N LYS A 57 4.43 4.07 -16.36
CA LYS A 57 3.96 5.47 -16.46
C LYS A 57 3.99 6.22 -15.13
N TYR A 58 3.85 5.48 -14.04
CA TYR A 58 3.37 5.98 -12.77
C TYR A 58 4.15 5.40 -11.58
N GLY A 59 4.85 4.30 -11.82
CA GLY A 59 5.50 3.49 -10.81
C GLY A 59 4.52 2.75 -9.93
N VAL A 60 5.04 1.94 -9.02
CA VAL A 60 4.23 1.17 -8.08
C VAL A 60 4.95 0.96 -6.75
N ASP A 61 4.21 1.24 -5.67
CA ASP A 61 4.58 0.91 -4.29
C ASP A 61 3.30 0.64 -3.50
N LEU A 62 3.41 0.00 -2.32
CA LEU A 62 2.29 -0.28 -1.42
C LEU A 62 1.08 -0.89 -2.16
N ILE A 63 1.25 -2.00 -2.86
CA ILE A 63 0.19 -2.59 -3.68
C ILE A 63 -0.72 -3.52 -2.86
N HIS A 64 -2.02 -3.32 -2.96
CA HIS A 64 -3.04 -4.11 -2.27
C HIS A 64 -4.13 -4.56 -3.24
N PHE A 65 -4.65 -5.78 -3.05
CA PHE A 65 -5.91 -6.16 -3.69
C PHE A 65 -7.06 -5.40 -3.04
N THR A 66 -8.01 -4.94 -3.84
CA THR A 66 -9.27 -4.43 -3.30
C THR A 66 -10.23 -5.57 -2.94
N HIS A 67 -11.39 -5.27 -2.36
CA HIS A 67 -12.46 -6.27 -2.17
C HIS A 67 -12.86 -6.95 -3.47
N ALA A 68 -12.76 -6.23 -4.59
CA ALA A 68 -12.80 -6.84 -5.91
C ALA A 68 -11.42 -7.45 -6.24
N SER A 69 -11.35 -8.78 -6.34
CA SER A 69 -10.11 -9.53 -6.63
C SER A 69 -9.51 -9.24 -8.02
N ASN A 70 -10.29 -8.62 -8.91
CA ASN A 70 -9.86 -8.20 -10.24
C ASN A 70 -9.30 -6.76 -10.27
N ALA A 71 -9.12 -6.12 -9.12
CA ALA A 71 -8.62 -4.76 -9.04
C ALA A 71 -7.62 -4.57 -7.88
N ALA A 72 -6.68 -3.65 -8.08
CA ALA A 72 -5.63 -3.33 -7.12
C ALA A 72 -5.55 -1.84 -6.85
N LEU A 73 -5.21 -1.49 -5.62
CA LEU A 73 -4.86 -0.14 -5.20
C LEU A 73 -3.34 -0.09 -4.96
N HIS A 74 -2.68 0.97 -5.42
CA HIS A 74 -1.25 1.17 -5.13
C HIS A 74 -0.89 2.65 -5.04
N ALA A 75 0.23 2.94 -4.41
CA ALA A 75 0.84 4.26 -4.38
C ALA A 75 1.73 4.51 -5.60
N SER A 76 1.66 5.74 -6.10
CA SER A 76 2.55 6.28 -7.11
C SER A 76 3.96 6.51 -6.59
N THR A 77 4.97 6.33 -7.45
CA THR A 77 6.37 6.69 -7.13
C THR A 77 7.04 7.62 -8.13
N LYS A 78 6.46 7.87 -9.32
CA LYS A 78 7.15 8.60 -10.40
C LYS A 78 6.66 10.00 -10.73
N ARG A 79 5.36 10.29 -10.60
CA ARG A 79 4.78 11.53 -11.13
C ARG A 79 4.19 12.44 -10.07
N ASP A 80 3.40 11.82 -9.21
CA ASP A 80 2.66 12.44 -8.13
C ASP A 80 2.73 11.48 -6.94
N ASP A 81 2.30 11.93 -5.76
CA ASP A 81 2.15 11.07 -4.59
C ASP A 81 0.71 10.53 -4.47
N ALA A 82 0.01 10.39 -5.60
CA ALA A 82 -1.38 9.95 -5.63
C ALA A 82 -1.49 8.42 -5.46
N LEU A 83 -2.67 7.98 -5.03
CA LEU A 83 -3.02 6.56 -5.04
C LEU A 83 -3.78 6.22 -6.31
N ARG A 84 -3.60 5.01 -6.82
CA ARG A 84 -4.14 4.56 -8.10
C ARG A 84 -4.92 3.28 -7.96
N TYR A 85 -6.15 3.33 -8.45
CA TYR A 85 -7.02 2.18 -8.56
C TYR A 85 -6.95 1.59 -9.97
N LEU A 86 -6.53 0.34 -10.07
CA LEU A 86 -6.17 -0.35 -11.31
C LEU A 86 -7.06 -1.58 -11.50
N SER A 87 -7.74 -1.68 -12.65
CA SER A 87 -8.34 -2.93 -13.13
C SER A 87 -7.21 -3.86 -13.57
N LEU A 88 -7.08 -5.00 -12.91
CA LEU A 88 -6.12 -6.04 -13.24
C LEU A 88 -6.58 -6.88 -14.43
N HIS A 89 -7.88 -6.91 -14.72
CA HIS A 89 -8.41 -7.59 -15.90
C HIS A 89 -8.08 -6.81 -17.18
N ASP A 90 -8.38 -5.52 -17.19
CA ASP A 90 -8.25 -4.68 -18.40
C ASP A 90 -6.91 -3.95 -18.49
N ASN A 91 -6.09 -4.03 -17.43
CA ASN A 91 -4.87 -3.24 -17.26
C ASN A 91 -5.14 -1.73 -17.46
N LYS A 92 -6.21 -1.23 -16.84
CA LYS A 92 -6.67 0.17 -16.96
C LYS A 92 -6.87 0.80 -15.60
N PHE A 93 -6.43 2.05 -15.46
CA PHE A 93 -6.71 2.84 -14.28
C PHE A 93 -8.19 3.20 -14.23
N ILE A 94 -8.86 2.75 -13.17
CA ILE A 94 -10.27 3.01 -12.90
C ILE A 94 -10.42 4.41 -12.29
N ARG A 95 -9.53 4.76 -11.35
CA ARG A 95 -9.58 6.02 -10.61
C ARG A 95 -8.21 6.44 -10.08
N TYR A 96 -8.06 7.74 -9.89
CA TYR A 96 -6.93 8.37 -9.21
C TYR A 96 -7.42 9.06 -7.95
N PHE A 97 -6.69 8.90 -6.85
CA PHE A 97 -6.98 9.55 -5.58
C PHE A 97 -5.85 10.53 -5.26
N ALA A 98 -6.09 11.80 -5.61
CA ALA A 98 -5.22 12.90 -5.22
C ALA A 98 -5.56 13.37 -3.80
N GLY A 99 -4.56 13.86 -3.08
CA GLY A 99 -4.72 14.42 -1.73
C GLY A 99 -3.42 14.50 -0.97
N HIS A 100 -2.54 13.51 -1.16
CA HIS A 100 -1.19 13.54 -0.59
C HIS A 100 -0.30 14.52 -1.35
N SER A 101 0.40 15.37 -0.59
CA SER A 101 1.40 16.32 -1.11
C SER A 101 2.84 15.83 -0.96
N LYS A 102 3.03 14.64 -0.38
CA LYS A 102 4.31 13.94 -0.21
C LYS A 102 4.06 12.43 -0.33
N ARG A 103 5.13 11.67 -0.56
CA ARG A 103 5.12 10.21 -0.72
C ARG A 103 4.26 9.51 0.33
N VAL A 104 3.35 8.67 -0.15
CA VAL A 104 2.57 7.77 0.70
C VAL A 104 3.49 6.71 1.29
N THR A 105 3.41 6.53 2.60
CA THR A 105 4.24 5.59 3.36
C THR A 105 3.45 4.43 3.94
N SER A 106 2.13 4.56 4.02
CA SER A 106 1.24 3.49 4.47
C SER A 106 -0.08 3.52 3.70
N LEU A 107 -0.61 2.34 3.45
CA LEU A 107 -1.89 2.12 2.79
C LEU A 107 -2.54 0.90 3.44
N ASP A 108 -3.82 1.00 3.78
CA ASP A 108 -4.57 -0.15 4.27
C ASP A 108 -6.06 -0.04 3.92
N LEU A 109 -6.70 -1.20 3.74
CA LEU A 109 -8.11 -1.30 3.34
C LEU A 109 -8.98 -1.63 4.55
N SER A 110 -10.17 -1.05 4.59
CA SER A 110 -11.18 -1.46 5.56
C SER A 110 -11.64 -2.89 5.26
N PRO A 111 -11.73 -3.79 6.25
CA PRO A 111 -12.24 -5.15 6.04
C PRO A 111 -13.77 -5.21 5.95
N GLU A 112 -14.48 -4.13 6.33
CA GLU A 112 -15.95 -4.12 6.37
C GLU A 112 -16.58 -3.48 5.13
N ASP A 113 -15.90 -2.49 4.53
CA ASP A 113 -16.47 -1.68 3.46
C ASP A 113 -15.44 -1.23 2.43
N ASP A 114 -15.91 -0.68 1.31
CA ASP A 114 -15.06 -0.19 0.21
C ASP A 114 -14.43 1.18 0.53
N THR A 115 -13.71 1.23 1.65
CA THR A 115 -12.91 2.37 2.09
C THR A 115 -11.46 1.95 2.36
N PHE A 116 -10.57 2.94 2.39
CA PHE A 116 -9.17 2.73 2.70
C PHE A 116 -8.55 3.97 3.34
N ILE A 117 -7.50 3.74 4.11
CA ILE A 117 -6.69 4.77 4.76
C ILE A 117 -5.33 4.79 4.10
N SER A 118 -4.77 5.99 3.96
CA SER A 118 -3.37 6.14 3.57
C SER A 118 -2.70 7.24 4.38
N GLY A 119 -1.43 7.02 4.70
CA GLY A 119 -0.61 7.94 5.46
C GLY A 119 0.58 8.43 4.64
N LYS A 120 0.98 9.68 4.87
CA LYS A 120 2.29 10.21 4.45
C LYS A 120 3.12 10.57 5.66
N LYS A 121 4.45 10.48 5.49
CA LYS A 121 5.40 11.00 6.46
C LYS A 121 5.65 12.48 6.17
N GLU A 122 5.40 13.33 7.15
CA GLU A 122 5.89 14.70 7.15
C GLU A 122 7.10 14.82 8.05
N GLU A 123 8.19 15.28 7.45
CA GLU A 123 9.36 15.73 8.18
C GLU A 123 9.21 17.23 8.34
N GLU A 124 9.02 17.67 9.58
CA GLU A 124 9.01 19.07 9.97
C GLU A 124 10.36 19.33 10.66
N GLU A 125 11.23 20.09 10.00
CA GLU A 125 12.44 20.61 10.63
C GLU A 125 12.06 21.86 11.43
N GLU A 126 11.89 21.71 12.75
CA GLU A 126 11.82 22.87 13.65
C GLU A 126 13.19 23.57 13.66
N ARG A 127 13.22 24.84 13.28
CA ARG A 127 14.47 25.63 13.19
C ARG A 127 15.06 26.06 14.54
N ASP A 128 14.43 25.73 15.67
CA ASP A 128 14.79 26.38 16.94
C ASP A 128 15.07 25.45 18.14
N THR A 129 14.79 24.14 18.08
CA THR A 129 15.28 23.21 19.11
C THR A 129 15.68 21.86 18.53
N ARG A 130 16.70 21.22 19.12
CA ARG A 130 17.41 20.00 18.69
C ARG A 130 16.56 18.71 18.55
N GLY A 131 15.25 18.80 18.33
CA GLY A 131 14.35 17.65 18.15
C GLY A 131 13.80 17.59 16.72
N ARG A 132 14.04 16.47 16.02
CA ARG A 132 13.31 16.14 14.78
C ARG A 132 11.98 15.50 15.17
N LYS A 133 10.88 16.22 15.05
CA LYS A 133 9.53 15.65 15.21
C LYS A 133 9.03 15.08 13.88
N GLU A 134 8.53 13.86 13.91
CA GLU A 134 7.86 13.25 12.76
C GLU A 134 6.35 13.34 12.96
N ARG A 135 5.65 13.95 12.00
CA ARG A 135 4.20 14.01 11.97
C ARG A 135 3.66 13.13 10.85
N TYR A 136 2.59 12.41 11.13
CA TYR A 136 1.93 11.52 10.17
C TYR A 136 0.56 12.08 9.81
N ASN A 137 0.36 12.39 8.53
CA ASN A 137 -0.92 12.86 8.00
C ASN A 137 -1.64 11.70 7.31
N GLN A 138 -2.87 11.42 7.72
CA GLN A 138 -3.69 10.33 7.18
C GLN A 138 -4.93 10.86 6.48
N ILE A 139 -5.30 10.22 5.38
CA ILE A 139 -6.50 10.55 4.60
C ILE A 139 -7.34 9.28 4.41
N ASN A 140 -8.63 9.39 4.71
CA ASN A 140 -9.64 8.38 4.43
C ASN A 140 -10.19 8.55 3.01
N TYR A 141 -10.35 7.46 2.29
CA TYR A 141 -10.92 7.44 0.94
C TYR A 141 -12.03 6.40 0.83
N SER A 142 -12.92 6.59 -0.13
CA SER A 142 -13.93 5.60 -0.52
C SER A 142 -13.82 5.33 -2.02
N PHE A 143 -13.97 4.07 -2.44
CA PHE A 143 -13.99 3.71 -3.86
C PHE A 143 -15.24 4.22 -4.58
N HIS A 144 -16.35 4.38 -3.85
CA HIS A 144 -17.66 4.74 -4.42
C HIS A 144 -17.95 6.25 -4.36
N GLY A 145 -17.15 7.02 -3.61
CA GLY A 145 -17.28 8.48 -3.47
C GLY A 145 -16.02 9.26 -3.84
N GLY A 146 -16.10 10.60 -3.82
CA GLY A 146 -14.90 11.44 -3.79
C GLY A 146 -14.13 11.22 -2.48
N ALA A 147 -12.85 11.60 -2.43
CA ALA A 147 -12.08 11.57 -1.20
C ALA A 147 -12.84 12.35 -0.11
N LYS A 148 -13.35 11.65 0.91
CA LYS A 148 -13.83 12.31 2.11
C LYS A 148 -12.59 12.62 2.92
N ILE A 149 -12.08 13.84 2.77
CA ILE A 149 -10.92 14.34 3.51
C ILE A 149 -11.36 14.56 4.97
N ASN A 150 -11.66 13.49 5.68
CA ASN A 150 -11.69 13.48 7.12
C ASN A 150 -10.23 13.36 7.53
N SER A 151 -9.53 14.51 7.55
CA SER A 151 -8.16 14.59 8.06
C SER A 151 -8.18 14.07 9.49
N ILE A 152 -7.64 12.88 9.70
CA ILE A 152 -7.36 12.41 11.04
C ILE A 152 -6.30 13.36 11.60
N PRO A 153 -6.46 13.92 12.81
CA PRO A 153 -5.46 14.84 13.37
C PRO A 153 -4.08 14.18 13.36
N PRO A 154 -3.02 14.93 13.04
CA PRO A 154 -1.67 14.37 12.98
C PRO A 154 -1.25 13.84 14.35
N TRP A 155 -0.74 12.61 14.36
CA TRP A 155 -0.15 11.97 15.52
C TRP A 155 1.37 12.13 15.47
N THR A 156 2.00 12.18 16.63
CA THR A 156 3.45 12.27 16.83
C THR A 156 4.01 10.94 17.33
N LYS A 157 5.31 10.72 17.19
CA LYS A 157 5.98 9.54 17.77
C LYS A 157 5.79 9.42 19.29
N ASP A 158 5.60 10.54 19.98
CA ASP A 158 5.40 10.59 21.43
C ASP A 158 4.03 9.98 21.83
N ASP A 159 3.03 10.00 20.93
CA ASP A 159 1.71 9.42 21.19
C ASP A 159 1.71 7.87 21.17
N LEU A 160 2.72 7.24 20.55
CA LEU A 160 2.84 5.79 20.45
C LEU A 160 3.42 5.14 21.72
N ASN A 161 3.98 5.95 22.63
CA ASN A 161 4.63 5.46 23.84
C ASN A 161 4.28 6.39 25.02
N PRO A 162 3.04 6.32 25.53
CA PRO A 162 2.67 7.10 26.71
C PRO A 162 3.57 6.67 27.88
N SER A 163 4.27 7.66 28.45
CA SER A 163 5.12 7.51 29.63
C SER A 163 4.38 6.94 30.84
#